data_AF-A0A6A4ENM8-F1
#
_entry.id   AF-A0A6A4ENM8-F1
#
_cell.length_a   1.000
_cell.length_b   1.000
_cell.length_c   1.000
_cell.angle_alpha   90.00
_cell.angle_beta   90.00
_cell.angle_gamma   90.00
#
_symmetry.space_group_name_H-M   'P 1'
#
loop_
_entity.id
_entity.type
_entity.pdbx_description
1 polymer ?
#
loop_
_entity_poly.entity_id
_entity_poly.type
_entity_poly.pdbx_seq_one_letter_code
_entity_poly.pdbx_strand_id
1 'polypeptide(L)' 'MPNARIIAATSLFCPRHSARCSHPFCDCWKLSQTVMITCSWKSELTPVYIYKD' A
#
# COMPACT_ATOMS: atom_id res chain seq x y z
N MET A 1 1.70 -8.71 11.51
CA MET A 1 2.78 -9.40 10.80
C MET A 1 4.10 -8.97 11.45
N PRO A 2 4.67 -9.73 12.39
CA PRO A 2 5.75 -9.26 13.25
C PRO A 2 7.11 -9.10 12.55
N ASN A 3 7.34 -9.79 11.42
CA ASN A 3 8.62 -9.76 10.70
C ASN A 3 8.54 -9.11 9.31
N ALA A 4 7.35 -8.65 8.90
CA ALA A 4 7.22 -7.98 7.62
C ALA A 4 7.85 -6.58 7.74
N ARG A 5 8.61 -6.18 6.72
CA ARG A 5 9.19 -4.82 6.59
C ARG A 5 8.55 -4.02 5.47
N ILE A 6 7.96 -4.73 4.51
CA ILE A 6 7.35 -4.16 3.32
C ILE A 6 6.07 -4.92 3.03
N ILE A 7 4.99 -4.19 2.77
CA ILE A 7 3.74 -4.73 2.23
C ILE A 7 3.52 -4.11 0.86
N ALA A 8 3.31 -4.94 -0.15
CA ALA A 8 2.87 -4.50 -1.48
C ALA A 8 1.44 -4.96 -1.71
N ALA A 9 0.55 -4.05 -2.10
CA ALA A 9 -0.85 -4.35 -2.37
C ALA A 9 -1.35 -3.61 -3.60
N THR A 10 -2.28 -4.19 -4.34
CA THR A 10 -2.97 -3.55 -5.47
C THR A 10 -4.15 -2.68 -5.04
N SER A 11 -4.45 -2.65 -3.74
CA SER A 11 -5.51 -1.83 -3.15
C SER A 11 -4.95 -0.93 -2.05
N LEU A 12 -5.50 0.28 -1.95
CA LEU A 12 -5.20 1.21 -0.85
C LEU A 12 -5.91 0.75 0.42
N PHE A 13 -5.16 0.40 1.45
CA PHE A 13 -5.74 0.05 2.76
C PHE A 13 -6.35 1.25 3.49
N CYS A 14 -5.88 2.47 3.21
CA CYS A 14 -6.47 3.70 3.75
C CYS A 14 -6.45 4.82 2.69
N PRO A 15 -7.44 4.86 1.78
CA PRO A 15 -7.48 5.85 0.69
C PRO A 15 -7.73 7.27 1.18
N ARG A 16 -8.34 7.45 2.36
CA ARG A 16 -8.61 8.76 2.99
C ARG A 16 -7.85 8.93 4.29
N HIS A 17 -6.55 8.63 4.26
CA HIS A 17 -5.71 8.83 5.43
C HIS A 17 -5.77 10.30 5.88
N SER A 18 -5.99 10.52 7.16
CA SER A 18 -6.03 11.85 7.79
C SER A 18 -5.32 11.78 9.13
N ALA A 19 -4.98 12.94 9.71
CA ALA A 19 -4.33 13.02 11.02
C ALA A 19 -5.16 12.39 12.16
N ARG A 20 -6.45 12.10 11.94
CA ARG A 20 -7.36 11.41 12.88
C ARG A 20 -7.61 9.95 12.51
N CYS A 21 -6.81 9.36 11.64
CA CYS A 21 -6.95 7.95 11.28
C CYS A 21 -6.74 7.06 12.51
N SER A 22 -7.72 6.22 12.84
CA SER A 22 -7.66 5.25 13.93
C SER A 22 -7.53 3.81 13.44
N HIS A 23 -7.16 3.63 12.17
CA HIS A 23 -7.09 2.32 11.56
C HIS A 23 -5.79 1.63 12.01
N PRO A 24 -5.85 0.44 12.66
CA PRO A 24 -4.65 -0.20 13.24
C PRO A 24 -3.52 -0.48 12.23
N PHE A 25 -3.89 -0.57 10.95
CA PHE A 25 -2.92 -0.72 9.87
C PHE A 25 -2.05 0.53 9.72
N CYS A 26 -2.65 1.74 9.80
CA CYS A 26 -1.93 2.99 9.64
C CYS A 26 -1.01 3.34 10.82
N ASP A 27 -1.21 2.71 11.98
CA ASP A 27 -0.33 2.87 13.14
C ASP A 27 1.04 2.25 12.90
N CYS A 28 1.07 1.11 12.20
CA CYS A 28 2.31 0.40 11.88
C CYS A 28 2.81 0.66 10.47
N TRP A 29 1.92 0.88 9.49
CA TRP A 29 2.28 0.85 8.07
C TRP A 29 2.02 2.18 7.39
N LYS A 30 3.08 2.79 6.86
CA LYS A 30 3.01 4.04 6.12
C LYS A 30 3.19 3.79 4.64
N LEU A 31 2.32 4.39 3.81
CA LEU A 31 2.46 4.33 2.36
C LEU A 31 3.77 5.04 1.98
N SER A 32 4.73 4.28 1.47
CA SER A 32 6.04 4.78 1.09
C SER A 32 6.10 5.17 -0.38
N GLN A 33 5.47 4.39 -1.27
CA GLN A 33 5.51 4.62 -2.71
C GLN A 33 4.31 3.97 -3.40
N THR A 34 3.94 4.53 -4.54
CA THR A 34 2.98 3.96 -5.48
C THR A 34 3.70 3.72 -6.80
N VAL A 35 3.65 2.49 -7.29
CA VAL A 35 4.30 2.08 -8.54
C VAL A 35 3.24 1.60 -9.51
N MET A 36 3.30 2.05 -10.76
CA MET A 36 2.45 1.55 -11.82
C MET A 36 3.13 0.35 -12.47
N ILE A 37 2.52 -0.83 -12.40
CA ILE A 37 3.08 -2.05 -12.98
C ILE A 37 2.13 -2.69 -13.97
N THR A 38 2.66 -3.39 -14.96
CA THR A 38 1.88 -4.30 -15.79
C THR A 38 1.75 -5.65 -15.09
N CYS A 39 0.54 -6.03 -14.70
CA CYS A 39 0.30 -7.32 -14.06
C CYS A 39 0.34 -8.50 -15.05
N SER A 40 0.23 -8.21 -16.35
CA SER A 40 0.37 -9.14 -17.46
C SER A 40 0.85 -8.38 -18.71
N TRP A 41 1.36 -9.11 -19.71
CA TRP A 41 1.83 -8.52 -20.97
C TRP A 41 0.78 -7.64 -21.67
N LYS A 42 -0.51 -7.97 -21.57
CA LYS A 42 -1.60 -7.25 -22.24
C LYS A 42 -2.41 -6.35 -21.31
N SER A 43 -2.12 -6.32 -20.01
CA SER A 43 -2.94 -5.54 -19.07
C SER A 43 -2.49 -4.10 -19.01
N GLU A 44 -3.45 -3.22 -18.77
CA GLU A 44 -3.20 -1.84 -18.37
C GLU A 44 -2.33 -1.75 -17.11
N LEU A 45 -1.68 -0.60 -16.96
CA LEU A 45 -0.88 -0.29 -15.78
C LEU A 45 -1.77 -0.28 -14.55
N THR A 46 -1.47 -1.16 -13.60
CA THR A 46 -2.16 -1.28 -12.31
C THR A 46 -1.32 -0.64 -11.22
N PRO A 47 -1.91 0.19 -10.35
CA PRO A 47 -1.18 0.75 -9.21
C PRO A 47 -0.89 -0.33 -8.16
N VAL A 48 0.34 -0.36 -7.68
CA VAL A 48 0.77 -1.12 -6.51
C VAL A 48 1.26 -0.15 -5.45
N TYR A 49 0.64 -0.25 -4.28
CA TYR A 49 0.90 0.55 -3.09
C TYR A 49 1.85 -0.21 -2.19
N ILE A 50 3.00 0.41 -1.92
CA ILE A 50 4.04 -0.19 -1.09
C ILE A 50 4.08 0.54 0.24
N TYR A 51 3.89 -0.21 1.31
CA TYR A 51 3.91 0.24 2.68
C TYR A 51 5.15 -0.26 3.39
N LYS A 52 5.68 0.55 4.31
CA LYS A 52 6.81 0.21 5.17
C LYS A 52 6.44 0.39 6.64
N ASP A 53 7.07 -0.41 7.50
CA ASP A 53 6.98 -0.29 8.96
C ASP A 53 7.83 0.88 9.51
#